data_AF-A0A923J3U8-F1
#
_entry.id   AF-A0A923J3U8-F1
#
_cell.length_a   1.000
_cell.length_b   1.000
_cell.length_c   1.000
_cell.angle_alpha   90.00
_cell.angle_beta   90.00
_cell.angle_gamma   90.00
#
_symmetry.space_group_name_H-M   'P 1'
#
loop_
_entity.id
_entity.type
_entity.pdbx_description
1 polymer ?
#
loop_
_entity_poly.entity_id
_entity_poly.type
_entity_poly.pdbx_seq_one_letter_code
_entity_poly.pdbx_strand_id
1 'polypeptide(L)' 'MSPHQRIDPVLTDALDTVSDFIRQVTGVEPTEADIADALTRYFVMNEIKDHIQMMREGSD' A
#
# COMPACT_ATOMS: atom_id res chain seq x y z
N MET A 1 -8.27 -18.61 -18.27
CA MET A 1 -7.62 -18.55 -16.94
C MET A 1 -6.52 -17.52 -17.06
N SER A 2 -6.79 -16.28 -16.64
CA SER A 2 -5.82 -15.19 -16.78
C SER A 2 -4.67 -15.44 -15.80
N PRO A 3 -3.40 -15.36 -16.26
CA PRO A 3 -2.27 -15.63 -15.39
C PRO A 3 -2.29 -14.58 -14.29
N HIS A 4 -2.39 -15.00 -13.03
CA HIS A 4 -2.20 -14.11 -11.90
C HIS A 4 -0.81 -13.48 -12.07
N GLN A 5 -0.79 -12.23 -12.51
CA GLN A 5 0.41 -11.44 -12.68
C GLN A 5 1.05 -11.38 -11.29
N ARG A 6 2.21 -12.00 -11.13
CA ARG A 6 2.95 -11.95 -9.87
C ARG A 6 3.17 -10.47 -9.55
N ILE A 7 2.73 -10.08 -8.36
CA ILE A 7 3.03 -8.77 -7.80
C ILE A 7 4.56 -8.70 -7.64
N ASP A 8 5.15 -7.55 -7.96
CA ASP A 8 6.58 -7.33 -7.76
C ASP A 8 6.94 -7.55 -6.29
N PRO A 9 8.04 -8.25 -5.95
CA PRO A 9 8.41 -8.53 -4.56
C PRO A 9 8.45 -7.28 -3.68
N VAL A 10 8.88 -6.12 -4.22
CA VAL A 10 8.91 -4.85 -3.48
C VAL A 10 7.51 -4.42 -3.06
N LEU A 11 6.51 -4.64 -3.93
CA LEU A 11 5.12 -4.32 -3.62
C LEU A 11 4.53 -5.35 -2.65
N THR A 12 4.93 -6.62 -2.71
CA THR A 12 4.56 -7.63 -1.71
C THR A 12 5.06 -7.25 -0.32
N ASP A 13 6.35 -6.90 -0.16
CA ASP A 13 6.93 -6.51 1.13
C ASP A 13 6.24 -5.27 1.72
N ALA A 14 5.85 -4.32 0.86
CA ALA A 14 5.10 -3.13 1.27
C ALA A 14 3.69 -3.48 1.77
N LEU A 15 2.99 -4.41 1.11
CA LEU A 15 1.68 -4.88 1.54
C LEU A 15 1.76 -5.64 2.87
N ASP A 16 2.78 -6.48 3.06
CA ASP A 16 3.03 -7.17 4.33
C ASP A 16 3.27 -6.17 5.47
N THR A 17 4.07 -5.13 5.22
CA THR A 17 4.32 -4.05 6.19
C THR A 17 3.03 -3.33 6.59
N VAL A 18 2.14 -3.05 5.63
CA VAL A 18 0.83 -2.44 5.90
C VAL A 18 -0.05 -3.38 6.72
N SER A 19 -0.07 -4.67 6.38
CA SER A 19 -0.84 -5.68 7.10
C SER A 19 -0.40 -5.80 8.56
N ASP A 20 0.90 -5.93 8.79
CA ASP A 20 1.51 -5.98 10.11
C ASP A 20 1.19 -4.74 10.94
N PHE A 21 1.29 -3.55 10.33
CA PHE A 21 0.96 -2.30 11.00
C PHE A 21 -0.52 -2.28 11.44
N ILE A 22 -1.45 -2.61 10.54
CA ILE A 22 -2.88 -2.62 10.85
C ILE A 22 -3.18 -3.62 11.96
N ARG A 23 -2.62 -4.82 11.87
CA ARG A 23 -2.75 -5.83 12.92
C ARG A 23 -2.21 -5.34 14.26
N GLN A 24 -1.04 -4.71 14.29
CA GLN A 24 -0.43 -4.21 15.52
C GLN A 24 -1.28 -3.14 16.20
N VAL A 25 -1.88 -2.22 15.43
CA VAL A 25 -2.63 -1.09 16.00
C VAL A 25 -4.10 -1.40 16.27
N THR A 26 -4.71 -2.32 15.52
CA THR A 26 -6.14 -2.68 15.67
C THR A 26 -6.37 -4.01 16.39
N GLY A 27 -5.35 -4.87 16.46
CA GLY A 27 -5.46 -6.25 16.93
C GLY A 27 -6.09 -7.22 15.92
N VAL A 28 -6.45 -6.75 14.72
CA VAL A 28 -7.13 -7.55 13.69
C VAL A 28 -6.34 -7.49 12.39
N GLU A 29 -6.09 -8.65 11.79
CA GLU A 29 -5.48 -8.75 10.47
C GLU A 29 -6.44 -8.21 9.40
N PRO A 30 -6.02 -7.26 8.53
CA PRO A 30 -6.86 -6.82 7.42
C PRO A 30 -6.94 -7.91 6.35
N THR A 31 -8.02 -7.90 5.57
CA THR A 31 -8.09 -8.68 4.33
C THR A 31 -7.45 -7.89 3.18
N GLU A 32 -7.07 -8.60 2.11
CA GLU A 32 -6.62 -7.94 0.87
C GLU A 32 -7.65 -6.94 0.32
N ALA A 33 -8.95 -7.23 0.51
CA ALA A 33 -10.03 -6.34 0.09
C ALA A 33 -10.08 -5.05 0.92
N ASP A 34 -9.81 -5.12 2.23
CA ASP A 34 -9.74 -3.95 3.10
C ASP A 34 -8.59 -3.03 2.67
N ILE A 35 -7.41 -3.61 2.40
CA ILE A 35 -6.24 -2.87 1.93
C ILE A 35 -6.51 -2.26 0.55
N ALA A 36 -7.09 -3.01 -0.38
CA ALA A 36 -7.39 -2.51 -1.72
C ALA A 36 -8.41 -1.36 -1.70
N ASP A 37 -9.46 -1.46 -0.88
CA ASP A 37 -10.42 -0.37 -0.71
C ASP A 37 -9.73 0.87 -0.10
N ALA A 38 -8.92 0.70 0.94
CA ALA A 38 -8.20 1.79 1.58
C ALA A 38 -7.25 2.51 0.61
N LEU A 39 -6.45 1.76 -0.16
CA LEU A 39 -5.49 2.31 -1.13
C LEU A 39 -6.16 3.10 -2.26
N THR A 40 -7.45 2.84 -2.52
CA THR A 40 -8.22 3.53 -3.57
C THR A 40 -9.10 4.67 -3.06
N ARG A 41 -9.03 4.99 -1.75
CA ARG A 41 -9.68 6.19 -1.21
C ARG A 41 -8.92 7.45 -1.62
N TYR A 42 -9.66 8.50 -2.00
CA TYR A 42 -9.10 9.75 -2.53
C TYR A 42 -8.01 10.36 -1.65
N PHE A 43 -8.23 10.42 -0.33
CA PHE A 43 -7.25 11.01 0.58
C PHE A 43 -5.95 10.19 0.62
N VAL A 44 -6.02 8.85 0.62
CA VAL A 44 -4.84 7.97 0.58
C VAL A 44 -4.09 8.14 -0.73
N MET A 45 -4.80 8.16 -1.86
CA MET A 45 -4.17 8.41 -3.17
C MET A 45 -3.49 9.78 -3.22
N ASN A 46 -4.07 10.80 -2.58
CA ASN A 46 -3.47 12.12 -2.51
C ASN A 46 -2.18 12.12 -1.68
N GLU A 47 -2.16 11.46 -0.53
CA GLU A 47 -0.94 11.31 0.30
C GLU A 47 0.16 10.54 -0.45
N ILE A 48 -0.19 9.45 -1.15
CA ILE A 48 0.77 8.69 -1.98
C ILE A 48 1.35 9.60 -3.07
N LYS A 49 0.51 10.38 -3.76
CA LYS A 49 0.93 11.34 -4.79
C LYS A 49 1.88 12.40 -4.20
N ASP A 50 1.53 13.00 -3.07
CA ASP A 50 2.32 14.04 -2.40
C ASP A 50 3.69 13.48 -1.94
N HIS A 51 3.71 12.26 -1.37
CA HIS A 51 4.95 11.58 -1.00
C HIS A 51 5.87 11.29 -2.20
N ILE A 52 5.31 10.81 -3.32
CA ILE A 52 6.07 10.56 -4.55
C ILE A 52 6.65 11.87 -5.12
N GLN A 53 5.90 12.97 -5.09
CA GLN A 53 6.39 14.28 -5.52
C GLN A 53 7.56 14.73 -4.65
N MET A 54 7.41 14.66 -3.32
CA MET A 54 8.45 15.00 -2.37
C MET A 54 9.75 14.18 -2.60
N MET A 55 9.64 12.87 -2.81
CA MET A 55 10.82 12.04 -3.09
C MET A 55 11.55 12.44 -4.38
N ARG A 56 10.79 12.81 -5.43
CA ARG A 56 11.36 13.21 -6.72
C ARG A 56 11.97 14.61 -6.69
N GLU A 57 11.39 15.52 -5.90
CA GLU A 57 11.88 16.88 -5.72
C GLU A 57 13.10 16.94 -4.78
N GLY A 58 13.18 16.06 -3.78
CA GLY A 58 14.32 15.94 -2.87
C GLY A 58 15.51 15.14 -3.42
N SER A 59 15.49 14.81 -4.72
CA SER A 59 16.58 14.14 -5.43
C SER A 59 17.44 15.17 -6.17
N ASP A 60 18.15 16.02 -5.42
CA ASP A 60 19.25 16.86 -5.93
C ASP A 60 20.57 16.09 -5.99
#